data_AF-A0AAV0AI39-F1
#
_entry.id   AF-A0AAV0AI39-F1
#
_cell.length_a   1.000
_cell.length_b   1.000
_cell.length_c   1.000
_cell.angle_alpha   90.00
_cell.angle_beta   90.00
_cell.angle_gamma   90.00
#
_symmetry.space_group_name_H-M   'P 1'
#
loop_
_entity.id
_entity.type
_entity.pdbx_description
1 polymer ?
#
loop_
_entity_poly.entity_id
_entity_poly.type
_entity_poly.pdbx_seq_one_letter_code
_entity_poly.pdbx_strand_id
1 'polypeptide(L)'
;MSERNAIENLEKKDEENLRTIAENAQLKVQKINLEQRVSILQEDLDKLHQVHEDSIRSFHDQKYFASRLQTLQSELNALQINHHALKEEHEKVLKLKTDLQVKNKSLMLEVEKSLSHQEALEIKVKDYNHEIASQKNLIEKLKYQGSEFEANTRDLSSKLSQAQHDFASAEKEMFSIEKEAARLRLFEVQCKELEEKVARLLEAQYKDEKNRKDLQERLDFNQERWEDLKSREDLAMGQVTVLQEKLTEAKGNQTSMVCLSYLLRLGLKEQLADLKAQNNELKEVIEELNVRLREELSLRNKLEDKIQNFEQDILSIKKAAQDEANEKEKFFLEEKHQIKKDLASKESEVKLRKERESLTKSEIEELRRGLKLEEEKNVDLGQSLDDLKQFTNEKLSESEASLQESQQKALEVRKEAVATSRSNAIATVEKKYEVKTGKKLSETESRLLAMSAELAKAREEIFSSSDQTELPSHGAGSNGI
;
A
#
# COMPACT_ATOMS: atom_id res chain seq x y z
N MET A 1 70.62 322.24 96.09
CA MET A 1 71.68 321.37 96.64
C MET A 1 71.02 320.06 97.07
N SER A 2 71.64 318.90 97.04
CA SER A 2 73.04 318.55 96.67
C SER A 2 73.04 317.34 95.71
N GLU A 3 74.21 316.96 95.23
CA GLU A 3 74.52 316.06 94.13
C GLU A 3 73.96 314.63 94.21
N ARG A 4 73.56 314.13 93.02
CA ARG A 4 73.92 312.85 92.35
C ARG A 4 73.83 311.50 93.09
N ASN A 5 74.17 311.40 94.37
CA ASN A 5 74.74 310.17 94.95
C ASN A 5 73.70 309.11 95.39
N ALA A 6 72.39 309.37 95.25
CA ALA A 6 71.34 308.46 95.72
C ALA A 6 70.86 307.43 94.68
N ILE A 7 71.47 307.37 93.49
CA ILE A 7 71.07 306.46 92.40
C ILE A 7 71.42 304.99 92.70
N GLU A 8 72.61 304.74 93.28
CA GLU A 8 73.37 303.49 93.11
C GLU A 8 73.02 302.33 94.09
N ASN A 9 72.05 302.48 94.99
CA ASN A 9 72.02 301.64 96.22
C ASN A 9 70.72 300.91 96.59
N LEU A 10 69.63 301.03 95.82
CA LEU A 10 68.42 300.20 96.03
C LEU A 10 68.12 299.22 94.89
N GLU A 11 68.77 299.37 93.73
CA GLU A 11 68.70 298.44 92.58
C GLU A 11 69.01 296.98 93.00
N LYS A 12 69.87 296.80 94.02
CA LYS A 12 70.34 295.50 94.51
C LYS A 12 69.28 294.58 95.14
N LYS A 13 68.08 295.06 95.49
CA LYS A 13 67.07 294.20 96.14
C LYS A 13 66.03 293.59 95.19
N ASP A 14 65.86 294.17 94.01
CA ASP A 14 64.96 293.61 93.00
C ASP A 14 65.55 292.33 92.36
N GLU A 15 66.89 292.25 92.23
CA GLU A 15 67.57 291.07 91.66
C GLU A 15 67.41 289.77 92.48
N GLU A 16 67.43 289.86 93.82
CA GLU A 16 67.50 288.67 94.68
C GLU A 16 66.16 287.91 94.78
N ASN A 17 65.03 288.63 94.85
CA ASN A 17 63.70 288.02 94.90
C ASN A 17 63.25 287.42 93.56
N LEU A 18 63.79 287.89 92.42
CA LEU A 18 63.53 287.31 91.11
C LEU A 18 64.16 285.91 90.95
N ARG A 19 65.25 285.61 91.67
CA ARG A 19 65.89 284.28 91.63
C ARG A 19 65.04 283.19 92.28
N THR A 20 64.54 283.40 93.49
CA THR A 20 63.83 282.35 94.25
C THR A 20 62.49 281.94 93.62
N ILE A 21 61.81 282.86 92.92
CA ILE A 21 60.59 282.53 92.18
C ILE A 21 60.89 281.66 90.96
N ALA A 22 62.03 281.87 90.28
CA ALA A 22 62.46 281.07 89.14
C ALA A 22 62.80 279.62 89.55
N GLU A 23 63.50 279.41 90.66
CA GLU A 23 63.83 278.06 91.18
C GLU A 23 62.57 277.25 91.52
N ASN A 24 61.54 277.91 92.06
CA ASN A 24 60.28 277.27 92.44
C ASN A 24 59.47 276.78 91.22
N ALA A 25 59.62 277.43 90.06
CA ALA A 25 59.07 276.93 88.79
C ALA A 25 59.80 275.65 88.32
N GLN A 26 61.11 275.57 88.52
CA GLN A 26 61.95 274.46 88.04
C GLN A 26 61.69 273.14 88.81
N LEU A 27 61.52 273.22 90.13
CA LEU A 27 61.16 272.05 90.97
C LEU A 27 59.79 271.45 90.59
N LYS A 28 58.82 272.29 90.21
CA LYS A 28 57.46 271.85 89.89
C LYS A 28 57.40 271.00 88.61
N VAL A 29 58.28 271.28 87.64
CA VAL A 29 58.44 270.49 86.41
C VAL A 29 59.06 269.11 86.70
N GLN A 30 60.02 269.03 87.62
CA GLN A 30 60.65 267.74 87.99
C GLN A 30 59.66 266.77 88.66
N LYS A 31 58.72 267.26 89.48
CA LYS A 31 57.71 266.42 90.14
C LYS A 31 56.81 265.68 89.16
N ILE A 32 56.27 266.38 88.16
CA ILE A 32 55.32 265.80 87.19
C ILE A 32 55.98 264.69 86.34
N ASN A 33 57.26 264.86 86.00
CA ASN A 33 58.03 263.89 85.23
C ASN A 33 58.28 262.57 86.02
N LEU A 34 58.36 262.64 87.36
CA LEU A 34 58.42 261.45 88.22
C LEU A 34 57.07 260.72 88.30
N GLU A 35 55.96 261.45 88.38
CA GLU A 35 54.60 260.87 88.44
C GLU A 35 54.26 260.07 87.16
N GLN A 36 54.64 260.56 85.98
CA GLN A 36 54.53 259.80 84.73
C GLN A 36 55.39 258.52 84.72
N ARG A 37 56.58 258.57 85.32
CA ARG A 37 57.50 257.42 85.38
C ARG A 37 57.00 256.28 86.26
N VAL A 38 56.26 256.59 87.33
CA VAL A 38 55.59 255.58 88.18
C VAL A 38 54.48 254.86 87.39
N SER A 39 53.68 255.60 86.62
CA SER A 39 52.57 255.01 85.84
C SER A 39 53.04 253.96 84.82
N ILE A 40 54.20 254.15 84.19
CA ILE A 40 54.75 253.21 83.20
C ILE A 40 55.22 251.92 83.87
N LEU A 41 55.94 252.03 84.99
CA LEU A 41 56.46 250.86 85.73
C LEU A 41 55.35 250.01 86.34
N GLN A 42 54.19 250.59 86.64
CA GLN A 42 53.02 249.85 87.09
C GLN A 42 52.44 248.97 85.96
N GLU A 43 52.33 249.51 84.75
CA GLU A 43 51.75 248.80 83.59
C GLU A 43 52.63 247.62 83.12
N ASP A 44 53.96 247.73 83.25
CA ASP A 44 54.88 246.64 82.92
C ASP A 44 54.91 245.53 83.98
N LEU A 45 54.56 245.82 85.24
CA LEU A 45 54.45 244.82 86.30
C LEU A 45 53.23 243.91 86.11
N ASP A 46 52.09 244.48 85.72
CA ASP A 46 50.85 243.72 85.49
C ASP A 46 50.97 242.79 84.26
N LYS A 47 51.65 243.25 83.20
CA LYS A 47 51.99 242.40 82.04
C LYS A 47 52.87 241.19 82.41
N LEU A 48 53.73 241.33 83.42
CA LEU A 48 54.60 240.24 83.86
C LEU A 48 53.82 239.12 84.58
N HIS A 49 52.81 239.47 85.39
CA HIS A 49 51.94 238.48 86.02
C HIS A 49 51.11 237.68 85.00
N GLN A 50 50.59 238.34 83.96
CA GLN A 50 49.81 237.69 82.89
C GLN A 50 50.59 236.54 82.24
N VAL A 51 51.88 236.73 81.95
CA VAL A 51 52.76 235.72 81.33
C VAL A 51 53.03 234.53 82.26
N HIS A 52 53.03 234.74 83.59
CA HIS A 52 53.38 233.68 84.53
C HIS A 52 52.23 232.67 84.75
N GLU A 53 50.96 233.10 84.67
CA GLU A 53 49.81 232.19 84.79
C GLU A 53 49.69 231.22 83.60
N ASP A 54 49.89 231.71 82.37
CA ASP A 54 49.80 230.88 81.16
C ASP A 54 50.86 229.76 81.14
N SER A 55 52.06 230.04 81.66
CA SER A 55 53.14 229.06 81.78
C SER A 55 52.77 227.88 82.70
N ILE A 56 52.02 228.15 83.78
CA ILE A 56 51.63 227.12 84.76
C ILE A 56 50.56 226.18 84.20
N ARG A 57 49.63 226.68 83.36
CA ARG A 57 48.62 225.82 82.70
C ARG A 57 49.26 224.82 81.74
N SER A 58 50.21 225.28 80.92
CA SER A 58 50.93 224.45 79.94
C SER A 58 51.58 223.19 80.56
N PHE A 59 52.07 223.29 81.80
CA PHE A 59 52.76 222.19 82.47
C PHE A 59 51.84 221.07 83.00
N HIS A 60 50.53 221.33 83.16
CA HIS A 60 49.59 220.32 83.66
C HIS A 60 49.16 219.32 82.57
N ASP A 61 48.90 219.81 81.35
CA ASP A 61 48.36 218.98 80.26
C ASP A 61 49.33 217.89 79.80
N GLN A 62 50.64 218.18 79.75
CA GLN A 62 51.66 217.21 79.31
C GLN A 62 51.67 215.92 80.14
N LYS A 63 51.38 216.02 81.46
CA LYS A 63 51.42 214.88 82.38
C LYS A 63 50.23 213.92 82.20
N TYR A 64 49.09 214.44 81.73
CA TYR A 64 47.90 213.65 81.43
C TYR A 64 48.08 212.81 80.15
N PHE A 65 48.61 213.43 79.09
CA PHE A 65 48.87 212.73 77.81
C PHE A 65 49.87 211.59 77.93
N ALA A 66 50.97 211.76 78.67
CA ALA A 66 51.97 210.72 78.89
C ALA A 66 51.36 209.46 79.54
N SER A 67 50.53 209.65 80.57
CA SER A 67 49.84 208.57 81.28
C SER A 67 48.83 207.84 80.38
N ARG A 68 48.09 208.59 79.55
CA ARG A 68 47.09 208.02 78.63
C ARG A 68 47.74 207.22 77.50
N LEU A 69 48.87 207.69 76.96
CA LEU A 69 49.67 206.95 75.97
C LEU A 69 50.18 205.62 76.53
N GLN A 70 50.73 205.62 77.75
CA GLN A 70 51.21 204.39 78.38
C GLN A 70 50.09 203.36 78.59
N THR A 71 48.88 203.82 78.92
CA THR A 71 47.69 202.95 79.02
C THR A 71 47.36 202.31 77.66
N LEU A 72 47.20 203.13 76.62
CA LEU A 72 46.89 202.66 75.26
C LEU A 72 47.97 201.73 74.69
N GLN A 73 49.25 201.96 75.00
CA GLN A 73 50.35 201.07 74.63
C GLN A 73 50.21 199.68 75.28
N SER A 74 49.77 199.63 76.55
CA SER A 74 49.54 198.37 77.27
C SER A 74 48.32 197.61 76.75
N GLU A 75 47.23 198.33 76.41
CA GLU A 75 46.03 197.76 75.78
C GLU A 75 46.34 197.20 74.38
N LEU A 76 47.13 197.92 73.57
CA LEU A 76 47.59 197.47 72.26
C LEU A 76 48.45 196.21 72.35
N ASN A 77 49.39 196.15 73.29
CA ASN A 77 50.21 194.96 73.52
C ASN A 77 49.35 193.75 73.96
N ALA A 78 48.39 193.96 74.86
CA ALA A 78 47.46 192.91 75.28
C ALA A 78 46.58 192.40 74.11
N LEU A 79 46.11 193.30 73.24
CA LEU A 79 45.39 192.95 72.02
C LEU A 79 46.26 192.17 71.02
N GLN A 80 47.55 192.52 70.85
CA GLN A 80 48.49 191.79 70.01
C GLN A 80 48.76 190.37 70.54
N ILE A 81 48.94 190.22 71.86
CA ILE A 81 49.10 188.91 72.52
C ILE A 81 47.84 188.06 72.32
N ASN A 82 46.65 188.61 72.58
CA ASN A 82 45.38 187.92 72.37
C ASN A 82 45.16 187.54 70.90
N HIS A 83 45.55 188.39 69.95
CA HIS A 83 45.47 188.07 68.52
C HIS A 83 46.43 186.92 68.13
N HIS A 84 47.64 186.87 68.70
CA HIS A 84 48.56 185.74 68.50
C HIS A 84 47.98 184.44 69.08
N ALA A 85 47.51 184.46 70.33
CA ALA A 85 46.90 183.29 70.96
C ALA A 85 45.68 182.77 70.19
N LEU A 86 44.82 183.67 69.69
CA LEU A 86 43.64 183.30 68.91
C LEU A 86 43.99 182.79 67.51
N LYS A 87 45.09 183.26 66.91
CA LYS A 87 45.66 182.69 65.67
C LYS A 87 46.25 181.29 65.90
N GLU A 88 46.98 181.08 66.98
CA GLU A 88 47.49 179.76 67.37
C GLU A 88 46.36 178.76 67.63
N GLU A 89 45.30 179.16 68.34
CA GLU A 89 44.11 178.31 68.53
C GLU A 89 43.39 178.04 67.20
N HIS A 90 43.32 179.00 66.28
CA HIS A 90 42.78 178.76 64.94
C HIS A 90 43.62 177.74 64.15
N GLU A 91 44.95 177.81 64.24
CA GLU A 91 45.85 176.83 63.61
C GLU A 91 45.75 175.44 64.27
N LYS A 92 45.59 175.35 65.60
CA LYS A 92 45.29 174.09 66.33
C LYS A 92 43.95 173.50 65.90
N VAL A 93 42.89 174.30 65.78
CA VAL A 93 41.56 173.86 65.33
C VAL A 93 41.58 173.43 63.86
N LEU A 94 42.31 174.13 62.98
CA LEU A 94 42.52 173.70 61.59
C LEU A 94 43.24 172.36 61.52
N LYS A 95 44.29 172.16 62.33
CA LYS A 95 45.03 170.90 62.40
C LYS A 95 44.17 169.75 62.94
N LEU A 96 43.42 169.97 64.02
CA LEU A 96 42.45 168.99 64.53
C LEU A 96 41.37 168.65 63.49
N LYS A 97 40.92 169.63 62.70
CA LYS A 97 39.98 169.40 61.59
C LYS A 97 40.60 168.53 60.49
N THR A 98 41.85 168.76 60.09
CA THR A 98 42.54 167.91 59.10
C THR A 98 42.79 166.50 59.65
N ASP A 99 43.20 166.38 60.91
CA ASP A 99 43.49 165.09 61.56
C ASP A 99 42.20 164.25 61.70
N LEU A 100 41.07 164.89 62.06
CA LEU A 100 39.76 164.25 62.06
C LEU A 100 39.27 163.87 60.66
N GLN A 101 39.52 164.70 59.63
CA GLN A 101 39.19 164.34 58.24
C GLN A 101 40.02 163.15 57.73
N VAL A 102 41.31 163.08 58.06
CA VAL A 102 42.17 161.92 57.75
C VAL A 102 41.71 160.68 58.50
N LYS A 103 41.43 160.80 59.81
CA LYS A 103 40.94 159.67 60.62
C LYS A 103 39.59 159.15 60.12
N ASN A 104 38.66 160.03 59.75
CA ASN A 104 37.35 159.63 59.22
C ASN A 104 37.48 158.93 57.86
N LYS A 105 38.35 159.42 56.95
CA LYS A 105 38.68 158.71 55.70
C LYS A 105 39.30 157.33 55.96
N SER A 106 40.19 157.23 56.94
CA SER A 106 40.81 155.94 57.31
C SER A 106 39.80 154.95 57.88
N LEU A 107 38.79 155.42 58.65
CA LEU A 107 37.73 154.57 59.18
C LEU A 107 36.75 154.12 58.09
N MET A 108 36.37 155.02 57.17
CA MET A 108 35.57 154.66 55.99
C MET A 108 36.23 153.56 55.15
N LEU A 109 37.53 153.71 54.84
CA LEU A 109 38.30 152.69 54.12
C LEU A 109 38.37 151.35 54.85
N GLU A 110 38.38 151.34 56.19
CA GLU A 110 38.39 150.09 56.96
C GLU A 110 37.01 149.43 57.02
N VAL A 111 35.93 150.21 57.05
CA VAL A 111 34.55 149.72 56.89
C VAL A 111 34.35 149.14 55.49
N GLU A 112 34.80 149.82 54.44
CA GLU A 112 34.74 149.34 53.05
C GLU A 112 35.49 148.00 52.87
N LYS A 113 36.70 147.86 53.44
CA LYS A 113 37.43 146.57 53.48
C LYS A 113 36.65 145.50 54.25
N SER A 114 36.07 145.86 55.39
CA SER A 114 35.34 144.91 56.24
C SER A 114 34.09 144.37 55.54
N LEU A 115 33.35 145.24 54.85
CA LEU A 115 32.21 144.86 54.01
C LEU A 115 32.66 143.97 52.84
N SER A 116 33.72 144.36 52.12
CA SER A 116 34.29 143.55 51.03
C SER A 116 34.75 142.16 51.52
N HIS A 117 35.26 142.07 52.75
CA HIS A 117 35.63 140.80 53.38
C HIS A 117 34.40 139.97 53.78
N GLN A 118 33.34 140.59 54.29
CA GLN A 118 32.06 139.91 54.55
C GLN A 118 31.47 139.35 53.25
N GLU A 119 31.41 140.14 52.17
CA GLU A 119 30.92 139.69 50.87
C GLU A 119 31.73 138.49 50.36
N ALA A 120 33.06 138.53 50.46
CA ALA A 120 33.93 137.42 50.09
C ALA A 120 33.73 136.16 50.97
N LEU A 121 33.36 136.31 52.23
CA LEU A 121 32.99 135.19 53.11
C LEU A 121 31.59 134.64 52.78
N GLU A 122 30.62 135.50 52.51
CA GLU A 122 29.28 135.10 52.07
C GLU A 122 29.29 134.34 50.74
N ILE A 123 30.15 134.76 49.80
CA ILE A 123 30.39 134.03 48.54
C ILE A 123 30.92 132.64 48.86
N LYS A 124 31.99 132.51 49.67
CA LYS A 124 32.52 131.19 50.08
C LYS A 124 31.48 130.31 50.79
N VAL A 125 30.62 130.88 51.63
CA VAL A 125 29.52 130.13 52.27
C VAL A 125 28.48 129.68 51.24
N LYS A 126 28.16 130.49 50.23
CA LYS A 126 27.30 130.09 49.11
C LYS A 126 27.95 128.98 48.28
N ASP A 127 29.25 129.06 48.02
CA ASP A 127 30.02 128.05 47.26
C ASP A 127 30.07 126.71 48.01
N TYR A 128 30.45 126.70 49.30
CA TYR A 128 30.46 125.48 50.11
C TYR A 128 29.08 124.83 50.23
N ASN A 129 27.99 125.62 50.31
CA ASN A 129 26.64 125.07 50.31
C ASN A 129 26.25 124.43 48.96
N HIS A 130 26.69 125.00 47.82
CA HIS A 130 26.54 124.35 46.51
C HIS A 130 27.37 123.07 46.41
N GLU A 131 28.59 123.05 46.96
CA GLU A 131 29.42 121.85 46.99
C GLU A 131 28.79 120.75 47.83
N ILE A 132 28.31 121.06 49.04
CA ILE A 132 27.59 120.12 49.92
C ILE A 132 26.33 119.56 49.22
N ALA A 133 25.56 120.40 48.52
CA ALA A 133 24.40 119.95 47.75
C ALA A 133 24.81 119.01 46.58
N SER A 134 25.90 119.34 45.88
CA SER A 134 26.46 118.50 44.81
C SER A 134 26.95 117.14 45.35
N GLN A 135 27.69 117.14 46.44
CA GLN A 135 28.17 115.93 47.12
C GLN A 135 27.00 115.07 47.64
N LYS A 136 25.92 115.68 48.19
CA LYS A 136 24.71 114.95 48.60
C LYS A 136 24.04 114.26 47.40
N ASN A 137 23.87 114.98 46.29
CA ASN A 137 23.31 114.43 45.04
C ASN A 137 24.18 113.29 44.47
N LEU A 138 25.51 113.37 44.62
CA LEU A 138 26.44 112.30 44.24
C LEU A 138 26.29 111.07 45.15
N ILE A 139 26.18 111.26 46.47
CA ILE A 139 25.96 110.18 47.44
C ILE A 139 24.63 109.45 47.16
N GLU A 140 23.56 110.17 46.81
CA GLU A 140 22.27 109.56 46.47
C GLU A 140 22.35 108.74 45.16
N LYS A 141 23.05 109.24 44.13
CA LYS A 141 23.34 108.46 42.91
C LYS A 141 24.16 107.20 43.19
N LEU A 142 25.21 107.31 44.01
CA LEU A 142 26.06 106.16 44.38
C LEU A 142 25.28 105.11 45.20
N LYS A 143 24.37 105.52 46.08
CA LYS A 143 23.47 104.60 46.80
C LYS A 143 22.51 103.88 45.86
N TYR A 144 21.94 104.58 44.88
CA TYR A 144 21.10 103.96 43.86
C TYR A 144 21.90 102.92 43.05
N GLN A 145 23.07 103.30 42.54
CA GLN A 145 23.94 102.40 41.78
C GLN A 145 24.39 101.20 42.61
N GLY A 146 24.74 101.36 43.88
CA GLY A 146 25.06 100.24 44.78
C GLY A 146 23.88 99.28 44.95
N SER A 147 22.65 99.80 45.11
CA SER A 147 21.43 98.99 45.21
C SER A 147 21.14 98.21 43.91
N GLU A 148 21.39 98.83 42.76
CA GLU A 148 21.28 98.23 41.44
C GLU A 148 22.34 97.13 41.22
N PHE A 149 23.60 97.37 41.61
CA PHE A 149 24.64 96.34 41.58
C PHE A 149 24.32 95.15 42.50
N GLU A 150 23.78 95.37 43.70
CA GLU A 150 23.31 94.28 44.56
C GLU A 150 22.16 93.49 43.92
N ALA A 151 21.18 94.17 43.32
CA ALA A 151 20.06 93.52 42.63
C ALA A 151 20.55 92.66 41.45
N ASN A 152 21.42 93.21 40.61
CA ASN A 152 22.05 92.50 39.49
C ASN A 152 22.91 91.33 39.98
N THR A 153 23.60 91.46 41.11
CA THR A 153 24.38 90.35 41.71
C THR A 153 23.47 89.22 42.21
N ARG A 154 22.33 89.52 42.82
CA ARG A 154 21.32 88.52 43.23
C ARG A 154 20.72 87.81 42.02
N ASP A 155 20.34 88.55 40.99
CA ASP A 155 19.81 88.04 39.73
C ASP A 155 20.81 87.10 39.04
N LEU A 156 22.05 87.54 38.81
CA LEU A 156 23.12 86.73 38.23
C LEU A 156 23.45 85.48 39.07
N SER A 157 23.45 85.59 40.40
CA SER A 157 23.62 84.43 41.28
C SER A 157 22.48 83.42 41.12
N SER A 158 21.22 83.87 41.02
CA SER A 158 20.08 82.98 40.81
C SER A 158 20.13 82.28 39.44
N LYS A 159 20.51 83.01 38.39
CA LYS A 159 20.71 82.48 37.02
C LYS A 159 21.85 81.47 36.96
N LEU A 160 22.94 81.71 37.70
CA LEU A 160 24.05 80.75 37.82
C LEU A 160 23.61 79.47 38.52
N SER A 161 22.87 79.56 39.63
CA SER A 161 22.33 78.39 40.33
C SER A 161 21.34 77.60 39.47
N GLN A 162 20.50 78.27 38.68
CA GLN A 162 19.60 77.61 37.73
C GLN A 162 20.39 76.90 36.62
N ALA A 163 21.36 77.57 35.99
CA ALA A 163 22.20 76.97 34.96
C ALA A 163 23.01 75.75 35.46
N GLN A 164 23.46 75.79 36.72
CA GLN A 164 24.11 74.63 37.37
C GLN A 164 23.14 73.46 37.58
N HIS A 165 21.90 73.75 37.99
CA HIS A 165 20.85 72.72 38.13
C HIS A 165 20.50 72.10 36.76
N ASP A 166 20.31 72.92 35.74
CA ASP A 166 19.91 72.48 34.40
C ASP A 166 21.02 71.66 33.73
N PHE A 167 22.29 72.06 33.90
CA PHE A 167 23.45 71.28 33.49
C PHE A 167 23.48 69.90 34.19
N ALA A 168 23.29 69.87 35.51
CA ALA A 168 23.23 68.62 36.28
C ALA A 168 21.96 67.79 36.02
N SER A 169 20.96 68.31 35.30
CA SER A 169 19.84 67.54 34.74
C SER A 169 20.23 66.96 33.37
N ALA A 170 20.81 67.79 32.50
CA ALA A 170 21.28 67.38 31.18
C ALA A 170 22.34 66.26 31.23
N GLU A 171 23.27 66.28 32.20
CA GLU A 171 24.22 65.17 32.41
C GLU A 171 23.52 63.84 32.74
N LYS A 172 22.44 63.86 33.54
CA LYS A 172 21.65 62.67 33.89
C LYS A 172 20.86 62.15 32.70
N GLU A 173 20.27 63.05 31.92
CA GLU A 173 19.57 62.71 30.67
C GLU A 173 20.53 62.11 29.65
N MET A 174 21.71 62.73 29.45
CA MET A 174 22.77 62.23 28.58
C MET A 174 23.20 60.81 28.98
N PHE A 175 23.50 60.57 30.27
CA PHE A 175 23.85 59.24 30.77
C PHE A 175 22.72 58.21 30.58
N SER A 176 21.46 58.64 30.70
CA SER A 176 20.31 57.77 30.41
C SER A 176 20.18 57.45 28.91
N ILE A 177 20.47 58.41 28.03
CA ILE A 177 20.48 58.24 26.57
C ILE A 177 21.64 57.32 26.14
N GLU A 178 22.83 57.48 26.70
CA GLU A 178 23.98 56.59 26.46
C GLU A 178 23.66 55.14 26.86
N LYS A 179 23.04 54.95 28.03
CA LYS A 179 22.61 53.65 28.53
C LYS A 179 21.57 52.99 27.62
N GLU A 180 20.63 53.74 27.07
CA GLU A 180 19.64 53.21 26.14
C GLU A 180 20.23 52.97 24.73
N ALA A 181 21.14 53.82 24.26
CA ALA A 181 21.90 53.56 23.03
C ALA A 181 22.75 52.28 23.13
N ALA A 182 23.32 51.99 24.30
CA ALA A 182 24.02 50.72 24.55
C ALA A 182 23.08 49.50 24.51
N ARG A 183 21.86 49.63 25.03
CA ARG A 183 20.81 48.59 24.93
C ARG A 183 20.36 48.37 23.49
N LEU A 184 20.12 49.44 22.73
CA LEU A 184 19.70 49.36 21.32
C LEU A 184 20.78 48.69 20.45
N ARG A 185 22.07 48.97 20.68
CA ARG A 185 23.18 48.25 20.02
C ARG A 185 23.19 46.75 20.36
N LEU A 186 22.87 46.37 21.61
CA LEU A 186 22.76 44.96 21.99
C LEU A 186 21.58 44.28 21.30
N PHE A 187 20.42 44.94 21.21
CA PHE A 187 19.28 44.45 20.44
C PHE A 187 19.60 44.31 18.94
N GLU A 188 20.34 45.25 18.35
CA GLU A 188 20.76 45.18 16.94
C GLU A 188 21.61 43.93 16.65
N VAL A 189 22.51 43.56 17.56
CA VAL A 189 23.29 42.30 17.47
C VAL A 189 22.38 41.08 17.60
N GLN A 190 21.44 41.08 18.56
CA GLN A 190 20.48 39.99 18.75
C GLN A 190 19.57 39.80 17.52
N CYS A 191 19.13 40.87 16.86
CA CYS A 191 18.37 40.80 15.61
C CYS A 191 19.18 40.12 14.51
N LYS A 192 20.44 40.52 14.28
CA LYS A 192 21.32 39.90 13.26
C LYS A 192 21.59 38.43 13.55
N GLU A 193 21.82 38.07 14.82
CA GLU A 193 21.92 36.67 15.24
C GLU A 193 20.65 35.86 14.94
N LEU A 194 19.46 36.46 15.08
CA LEU A 194 18.19 35.81 14.77
C LEU A 194 17.96 35.70 13.26
N GLU A 195 18.30 36.72 12.48
CA GLU A 195 18.27 36.71 11.01
C GLU A 195 19.17 35.59 10.45
N GLU A 196 20.41 35.46 10.96
CA GLU A 196 21.30 34.35 10.59
C GLU A 196 20.78 32.97 11.00
N LYS A 197 20.09 32.86 12.14
CA LYS A 197 19.49 31.59 12.59
C LYS A 197 18.30 31.22 11.69
N VAL A 198 17.46 32.19 11.32
CA VAL A 198 16.35 32.01 10.38
C VAL A 198 16.86 31.62 8.99
N ALA A 199 17.89 32.30 8.47
CA ALA A 199 18.50 31.96 7.18
C ALA A 199 19.03 30.51 7.15
N ARG A 200 19.74 30.10 8.21
CA ARG A 200 20.23 28.71 8.36
C ARG A 200 19.11 27.68 8.47
N LEU A 201 18.01 28.00 9.17
CA LEU A 201 16.84 27.13 9.27
C LEU A 201 16.11 26.98 7.93
N LEU A 202 15.98 28.05 7.14
CA LEU A 202 15.40 28.01 5.81
C LEU A 202 16.26 27.19 4.83
N GLU A 203 17.58 27.31 4.90
CA GLU A 203 18.51 26.50 4.08
C GLU A 203 18.45 25.01 4.46
N ALA A 204 18.31 24.70 5.76
CA ALA A 204 18.10 23.34 6.24
C ALA A 204 16.76 22.77 5.76
N GLN A 205 15.67 23.51 5.92
CA GLN A 205 14.34 23.13 5.44
C GLN A 205 14.31 22.87 3.93
N TYR A 206 15.02 23.68 3.14
CA TYR A 206 15.15 23.46 1.70
C TYR A 206 15.89 22.16 1.35
N LYS A 207 16.96 21.83 2.10
CA LYS A 207 17.69 20.56 1.94
C LYS A 207 16.83 19.37 2.32
N ASP A 208 16.09 19.45 3.42
CA ASP A 208 15.21 18.37 3.88
C ASP A 208 14.02 18.16 2.95
N GLU A 209 13.39 19.23 2.44
CA GLU A 209 12.34 19.16 1.43
C GLU A 209 12.85 18.59 0.09
N LYS A 210 14.12 18.85 -0.28
CA LYS A 210 14.75 18.17 -1.42
C LYS A 210 14.97 16.69 -1.13
N ASN A 211 15.60 16.35 -0.01
CA ASN A 211 15.83 14.97 0.42
C ASN A 211 14.51 14.16 0.46
N ARG A 212 13.41 14.79 0.89
CA ARG A 212 12.06 14.20 0.90
C ARG A 212 11.54 13.88 -0.50
N LYS A 213 11.81 14.71 -1.51
CA LYS A 213 11.47 14.45 -2.91
C LYS A 213 12.35 13.36 -3.51
N ASP A 214 13.67 13.45 -3.34
CA ASP A 214 14.63 12.42 -3.77
C ASP A 214 14.30 11.04 -3.14
N LEU A 215 13.69 11.01 -1.93
CA LEU A 215 13.18 9.79 -1.29
C LEU A 215 11.81 9.33 -1.82
N GLN A 216 10.89 10.25 -2.14
CA GLN A 216 9.59 9.91 -2.72
C GLN A 216 9.75 9.31 -4.12
N GLU A 217 10.54 9.94 -5.00
CA GLU A 217 10.83 9.43 -6.35
C GLU A 217 11.45 8.02 -6.29
N ARG A 218 12.27 7.74 -5.28
CA ARG A 218 12.82 6.41 -5.00
C ARG A 218 11.81 5.43 -4.42
N LEU A 219 10.78 5.88 -3.72
CA LEU A 219 9.69 5.02 -3.26
C LEU A 219 8.82 4.61 -4.45
N ASP A 220 8.41 5.59 -5.26
CA ASP A 220 7.53 5.43 -6.42
C ASP A 220 8.17 4.45 -7.44
N PHE A 221 9.44 4.67 -7.81
CA PHE A 221 10.19 3.75 -8.68
C PHE A 221 10.30 2.32 -8.14
N ASN A 222 10.45 2.15 -6.81
CA ASN A 222 10.47 0.81 -6.23
C ASN A 222 9.07 0.18 -6.22
N GLN A 223 8.00 0.96 -6.09
CA GLN A 223 6.63 0.46 -6.16
C GLN A 223 6.27 0.02 -7.59
N GLU A 224 6.56 0.83 -8.62
CA GLU A 224 6.40 0.43 -10.03
C GLU A 224 7.13 -0.89 -10.33
N ARG A 225 8.35 -1.04 -9.80
CA ARG A 225 9.14 -2.26 -9.95
C ARG A 225 8.56 -3.46 -9.19
N TRP A 226 7.95 -3.27 -8.02
CA TRP A 226 7.21 -4.33 -7.32
C TRP A 226 5.96 -4.74 -8.10
N GLU A 227 5.28 -3.80 -8.75
CA GLU A 227 4.09 -4.06 -9.56
C GLU A 227 4.43 -4.80 -10.89
N ASP A 228 5.56 -4.51 -11.55
CA ASP A 228 6.11 -5.34 -12.64
C ASP A 228 6.42 -6.77 -12.15
N LEU A 229 7.18 -6.89 -11.06
CA LEU A 229 7.59 -8.20 -10.54
C LEU A 229 6.39 -9.06 -10.15
N LYS A 230 5.37 -8.47 -9.52
CA LYS A 230 4.12 -9.16 -9.21
C LYS A 230 3.34 -9.54 -10.48
N SER A 231 3.21 -8.62 -11.45
CA SER A 231 2.53 -8.93 -12.73
C SER A 231 3.20 -10.08 -13.48
N ARG A 232 4.52 -10.24 -13.32
CA ARG A 232 5.31 -11.34 -13.88
C ARG A 232 5.21 -12.63 -13.07
N GLU A 233 5.03 -12.55 -11.76
CA GLU A 233 4.68 -13.69 -10.90
C GLU A 233 3.29 -14.22 -11.25
N ASP A 234 2.27 -13.35 -11.35
CA ASP A 234 0.91 -13.69 -11.76
C ASP A 234 0.90 -14.34 -13.16
N LEU A 235 1.66 -13.81 -14.12
CA LEU A 235 1.83 -14.41 -15.45
C LEU A 235 2.50 -15.80 -15.38
N ALA A 236 3.55 -15.97 -14.58
CA ALA A 236 4.24 -17.25 -14.41
C ALA A 236 3.33 -18.30 -13.73
N MET A 237 2.54 -17.90 -12.75
CA MET A 237 1.53 -18.75 -12.10
C MET A 237 0.42 -19.17 -13.07
N GLY A 238 -0.02 -18.27 -13.95
CA GLY A 238 -0.93 -18.60 -15.05
C GLY A 238 -0.32 -19.62 -16.01
N GLN A 239 0.94 -19.45 -16.40
CA GLN A 239 1.65 -20.41 -17.25
C GLN A 239 1.82 -21.79 -16.58
N VAL A 240 2.15 -21.82 -15.28
CA VAL A 240 2.24 -23.07 -14.49
C VAL A 240 0.89 -23.78 -14.45
N THR A 241 -0.22 -23.05 -14.27
CA THR A 241 -1.58 -23.62 -14.27
C THR A 241 -1.91 -24.28 -15.61
N VAL A 242 -1.70 -23.58 -16.72
CA VAL A 242 -1.92 -24.12 -18.08
C VAL A 242 -1.02 -25.32 -18.40
N LEU A 243 0.20 -25.37 -17.86
CA LEU A 243 1.10 -26.53 -17.99
C LEU A 243 0.65 -27.72 -17.13
N GLN A 244 0.09 -27.48 -15.95
CA GLN A 244 -0.51 -28.53 -15.11
C GLN A 244 -1.76 -29.11 -15.78
N GLU A 245 -2.66 -28.28 -16.31
CA GLU A 245 -3.83 -28.71 -17.09
C GLU A 245 -3.42 -29.62 -18.25
N LYS A 246 -2.49 -29.16 -19.10
CA LYS A 246 -1.96 -29.96 -20.22
C LYS A 246 -1.29 -31.27 -19.77
N LEU A 247 -0.64 -31.29 -18.60
CA LEU A 247 -0.08 -32.52 -18.03
C LEU A 247 -1.18 -33.49 -17.56
N THR A 248 -2.29 -32.98 -16.99
CA THR A 248 -3.44 -33.82 -16.64
C THR A 248 -4.17 -34.36 -17.86
N GLU A 249 -4.34 -33.55 -18.90
CA GLU A 249 -4.90 -33.96 -20.19
C GLU A 249 -4.03 -35.04 -20.84
N ALA A 250 -2.71 -34.84 -20.92
CA ALA A 250 -1.78 -35.83 -21.45
C ALA A 250 -1.81 -37.16 -20.70
N LYS A 251 -1.94 -37.14 -19.36
CA LYS A 251 -2.11 -38.35 -18.53
C LYS A 251 -3.46 -39.02 -18.78
N GLY A 252 -4.54 -38.27 -18.95
CA GLY A 252 -5.85 -38.78 -19.33
C GLY A 252 -5.82 -39.48 -20.70
N ASN A 253 -5.23 -38.81 -21.69
CA ASN A 253 -5.04 -39.34 -23.05
C ASN A 253 -4.15 -40.59 -23.06
N GLN A 254 -3.06 -40.61 -22.29
CA GLN A 254 -2.22 -41.80 -22.11
C GLN A 254 -3.01 -42.97 -21.48
N THR A 255 -3.80 -42.70 -20.44
CA THR A 255 -4.63 -43.72 -19.76
C THR A 255 -5.67 -44.29 -20.71
N SER A 256 -6.37 -43.43 -21.45
CA SER A 256 -7.33 -43.82 -22.50
C SER A 256 -6.67 -44.67 -23.59
N MET A 257 -5.48 -44.27 -24.07
CA MET A 257 -4.70 -45.04 -25.05
C MET A 257 -4.29 -46.42 -24.53
N VAL A 258 -3.92 -46.55 -23.25
CA VAL A 258 -3.61 -47.84 -22.61
C VAL A 258 -4.86 -48.72 -22.52
N CYS A 259 -6.01 -48.16 -22.13
CA CYS A 259 -7.29 -48.87 -22.09
C CYS A 259 -7.72 -49.35 -23.49
N LEU A 260 -7.64 -48.49 -24.52
CA LEU A 260 -7.91 -48.85 -25.91
C LEU A 260 -6.96 -49.93 -26.42
N SER A 261 -5.67 -49.83 -26.10
CA SER A 261 -4.66 -50.83 -26.47
C SER A 261 -4.88 -52.18 -25.78
N TYR A 262 -5.42 -52.17 -24.56
CA TYR A 262 -5.79 -53.38 -23.82
C TYR A 262 -7.05 -54.03 -24.41
N LEU A 263 -8.10 -53.25 -24.69
CA LEU A 263 -9.32 -53.74 -25.34
C LEU A 263 -9.05 -54.29 -26.74
N LEU A 264 -8.27 -53.58 -27.56
CA LEU A 264 -7.82 -54.06 -28.88
C LEU A 264 -7.04 -55.39 -28.75
N ARG A 265 -6.17 -55.51 -27.74
CA ARG A 265 -5.42 -56.74 -27.48
C ARG A 265 -6.30 -57.90 -27.01
N LEU A 266 -7.40 -57.64 -26.31
CA LEU A 266 -8.39 -58.67 -25.97
C LEU A 266 -9.17 -59.11 -27.20
N GLY A 267 -9.78 -58.18 -27.94
CA GLY A 267 -10.54 -58.53 -29.15
C GLY A 267 -9.70 -59.24 -30.21
N LEU A 268 -8.44 -58.84 -30.42
CA LEU A 268 -7.50 -59.55 -31.30
C LEU A 268 -7.09 -60.93 -30.77
N LYS A 269 -7.09 -61.16 -29.44
CA LYS A 269 -6.84 -62.48 -28.85
C LYS A 269 -8.05 -63.40 -28.99
N GLU A 270 -9.26 -62.86 -28.82
CA GLU A 270 -10.53 -63.58 -29.00
C GLU A 270 -10.67 -64.00 -30.46
N GLN A 271 -10.57 -63.06 -31.41
CA GLN A 271 -10.57 -63.37 -32.85
C GLN A 271 -9.49 -64.40 -33.24
N LEU A 272 -8.30 -64.35 -32.64
CA LEU A 272 -7.22 -65.31 -32.91
C LEU A 272 -7.46 -66.68 -32.23
N ALA A 273 -8.26 -66.75 -31.16
CA ALA A 273 -8.74 -67.99 -30.58
C ALA A 273 -9.85 -68.61 -31.43
N ASP A 274 -10.83 -67.81 -31.88
CA ASP A 274 -11.92 -68.24 -32.75
C ASP A 274 -11.38 -68.78 -34.08
N LEU A 275 -10.46 -68.05 -34.73
CA LEU A 275 -9.79 -68.49 -35.95
C LEU A 275 -8.94 -69.76 -35.73
N LYS A 276 -8.42 -70.00 -34.52
CA LYS A 276 -7.73 -71.25 -34.18
C LYS A 276 -8.70 -72.42 -33.97
N ALA A 277 -9.86 -72.17 -33.36
CA ALA A 277 -10.92 -73.17 -33.21
C ALA A 277 -11.41 -73.60 -34.61
N GLN A 278 -11.81 -72.66 -35.46
CA GLN A 278 -12.20 -72.91 -36.85
C GLN A 278 -11.09 -73.63 -37.65
N ASN A 279 -9.82 -73.26 -37.45
CA ASN A 279 -8.70 -73.93 -38.12
C ASN A 279 -8.44 -75.35 -37.60
N ASN A 280 -8.90 -75.71 -36.40
CA ASN A 280 -8.83 -77.07 -35.87
C ASN A 280 -10.05 -77.90 -36.30
N GLU A 281 -11.25 -77.33 -36.25
CA GLU A 281 -12.47 -77.92 -36.84
C GLU A 281 -12.25 -78.28 -38.31
N LEU A 282 -11.67 -77.37 -39.10
CA LEU A 282 -11.31 -77.63 -40.50
C LEU A 282 -10.26 -78.74 -40.65
N LYS A 283 -9.31 -78.91 -39.71
CA LYS A 283 -8.37 -80.05 -39.74
C LYS A 283 -9.07 -81.36 -39.42
N GLU A 284 -9.99 -81.38 -38.46
CA GLU A 284 -10.76 -82.57 -38.10
C GLU A 284 -11.66 -83.00 -39.27
N VAL A 285 -12.33 -82.05 -39.94
CA VAL A 285 -13.09 -82.31 -41.18
C VAL A 285 -12.18 -82.80 -42.30
N ILE A 286 -10.98 -82.23 -42.49
CA ILE A 286 -10.01 -82.72 -43.48
C ILE A 286 -9.55 -84.14 -43.15
N GLU A 287 -9.29 -84.47 -41.89
CA GLU A 287 -8.85 -85.82 -41.52
C GLU A 287 -9.99 -86.84 -41.60
N GLU A 288 -11.23 -86.46 -41.28
CA GLU A 288 -12.40 -87.30 -41.53
C GLU A 288 -12.59 -87.56 -43.03
N LEU A 289 -12.44 -86.53 -43.88
CA LEU A 289 -12.45 -86.69 -45.34
C LEU A 289 -11.30 -87.57 -45.83
N ASN A 290 -10.10 -87.48 -45.22
CA ASN A 290 -8.98 -88.38 -45.51
C ASN A 290 -9.25 -89.83 -45.07
N VAL A 291 -9.99 -90.05 -43.97
CA VAL A 291 -10.43 -91.38 -43.54
C VAL A 291 -11.47 -91.93 -44.54
N ARG A 292 -12.53 -91.18 -44.83
CA ARG A 292 -13.54 -91.57 -45.84
C ARG A 292 -12.91 -91.83 -47.21
N LEU A 293 -11.92 -91.04 -47.63
CA LEU A 293 -11.18 -91.28 -48.88
C LEU A 293 -10.35 -92.59 -48.84
N ARG A 294 -9.74 -92.93 -47.70
CA ARG A 294 -9.06 -94.23 -47.51
C ARG A 294 -10.04 -95.40 -47.51
N GLU A 295 -11.25 -95.21 -46.97
CA GLU A 295 -12.32 -96.20 -46.99
C GLU A 295 -12.89 -96.40 -48.40
N GLU A 296 -13.18 -95.32 -49.14
CA GLU A 296 -13.60 -95.37 -50.54
C GLU A 296 -12.52 -95.97 -51.46
N LEU A 297 -11.25 -95.67 -51.24
CA LEU A 297 -10.15 -96.35 -51.96
C LEU A 297 -10.07 -97.84 -51.60
N SER A 298 -10.36 -98.23 -50.35
CA SER A 298 -10.45 -99.64 -49.98
C SER A 298 -11.66 -100.34 -50.61
N LEU A 299 -12.80 -99.66 -50.70
CA LEU A 299 -14.02 -100.15 -51.38
C LEU A 299 -13.79 -100.27 -52.89
N ARG A 300 -13.16 -99.27 -53.52
CA ARG A 300 -12.76 -99.32 -54.93
C ARG A 300 -11.84 -100.51 -55.17
N ASN A 301 -10.76 -100.68 -54.41
CA ASN A 301 -9.83 -101.80 -54.60
C ASN A 301 -10.57 -103.15 -54.46
N LYS A 302 -11.44 -103.32 -53.46
CA LYS A 302 -12.29 -104.53 -53.30
C LYS A 302 -13.27 -104.75 -54.45
N LEU A 303 -13.71 -103.68 -55.15
CA LEU A 303 -14.52 -103.77 -56.36
C LEU A 303 -13.66 -104.11 -57.58
N GLU A 304 -12.45 -103.59 -57.68
CA GLU A 304 -11.47 -103.90 -58.73
C GLU A 304 -11.01 -105.36 -58.63
N ASP A 305 -10.72 -105.85 -57.43
CA ASP A 305 -10.48 -107.27 -57.12
C ASP A 305 -11.69 -108.13 -57.55
N LYS A 306 -12.93 -107.70 -57.24
CA LYS A 306 -14.14 -108.42 -57.66
C LYS A 306 -14.32 -108.42 -59.18
N ILE A 307 -14.00 -107.32 -59.86
CA ILE A 307 -14.05 -107.24 -61.32
C ILE A 307 -13.02 -108.21 -61.92
N GLN A 308 -11.78 -108.25 -61.43
CA GLN A 308 -10.77 -109.20 -61.89
C GLN A 308 -11.20 -110.67 -61.65
N ASN A 309 -11.81 -110.97 -60.50
CA ASN A 309 -12.38 -112.29 -60.25
C ASN A 309 -13.53 -112.61 -61.23
N PHE A 310 -14.45 -111.66 -61.47
CA PHE A 310 -15.52 -111.85 -62.47
C PHE A 310 -14.99 -111.98 -63.90
N GLU A 311 -13.90 -111.30 -64.28
CA GLU A 311 -13.22 -111.49 -65.57
C GLU A 311 -12.59 -112.89 -65.67
N GLN A 312 -12.05 -113.41 -64.57
CA GLN A 312 -11.50 -114.77 -64.48
C GLN A 312 -12.61 -115.85 -64.51
N ASP A 313 -13.76 -115.60 -63.87
CA ASP A 313 -14.97 -116.41 -63.98
C ASP A 313 -15.50 -116.39 -65.43
N ILE A 314 -15.59 -115.21 -66.07
CA ILE A 314 -16.01 -115.09 -67.48
C ILE A 314 -15.04 -115.83 -68.41
N LEU A 315 -13.72 -115.77 -68.17
CA LEU A 315 -12.73 -116.50 -68.95
C LEU A 315 -12.86 -118.03 -68.77
N SER A 316 -13.11 -118.50 -67.55
CA SER A 316 -13.28 -119.94 -67.27
C SER A 316 -14.62 -120.48 -67.76
N ILE A 317 -15.72 -119.72 -67.64
CA ILE A 317 -17.02 -120.01 -68.26
C ILE A 317 -16.90 -120.03 -69.79
N LYS A 318 -16.23 -119.05 -70.39
CA LYS A 318 -16.01 -119.00 -71.85
C LYS A 318 -15.18 -120.18 -72.34
N LYS A 319 -14.21 -120.65 -71.54
CA LYS A 319 -13.46 -121.87 -71.83
C LYS A 319 -14.35 -123.11 -71.72
N ALA A 320 -15.12 -123.26 -70.64
CA ALA A 320 -16.05 -124.38 -70.46
C ALA A 320 -17.10 -124.45 -71.59
N ALA A 321 -17.64 -123.32 -72.04
CA ALA A 321 -18.56 -123.25 -73.16
C ALA A 321 -17.89 -123.59 -74.52
N GLN A 322 -16.60 -123.27 -74.68
CA GLN A 322 -15.81 -123.68 -75.85
C GLN A 322 -15.57 -125.20 -75.83
N ASP A 323 -15.24 -125.76 -74.68
CA ASP A 323 -15.02 -127.20 -74.49
C ASP A 323 -16.33 -127.99 -74.68
N GLU A 324 -17.47 -127.50 -74.16
CA GLU A 324 -18.81 -128.06 -74.39
C GLU A 324 -19.24 -127.98 -75.88
N ALA A 325 -18.89 -126.89 -76.58
CA ALA A 325 -19.13 -126.78 -78.02
C ALA A 325 -18.32 -127.82 -78.81
N ASN A 326 -17.05 -128.03 -78.43
CA ASN A 326 -16.19 -129.05 -79.04
C ASN A 326 -16.74 -130.48 -78.79
N GLU A 327 -17.27 -130.77 -77.59
CA GLU A 327 -17.92 -132.07 -77.32
C GLU A 327 -19.21 -132.26 -78.12
N LYS A 328 -20.04 -131.22 -78.27
CA LYS A 328 -21.26 -131.29 -79.09
C LYS A 328 -20.95 -131.48 -80.57
N GLU A 329 -19.94 -130.81 -81.12
CA GLU A 329 -19.50 -131.02 -82.50
C GLU A 329 -19.03 -132.47 -82.72
N LYS A 330 -18.27 -133.02 -81.77
CA LYS A 330 -17.82 -134.42 -81.77
C LYS A 330 -19.00 -135.41 -81.71
N PHE A 331 -19.98 -135.16 -80.85
CA PHE A 331 -21.20 -135.96 -80.73
C PHE A 331 -22.01 -135.97 -82.04
N PHE A 332 -22.21 -134.80 -82.68
CA PHE A 332 -22.88 -134.70 -83.98
C PHE A 332 -22.13 -135.43 -85.11
N LEU A 333 -20.80 -135.51 -85.05
CA LEU A 333 -20.01 -136.31 -85.97
C LEU A 333 -20.24 -137.82 -85.79
N GLU A 334 -20.34 -138.32 -84.55
CA GLU A 334 -20.63 -139.73 -84.26
C GLU A 334 -22.09 -140.11 -84.59
N GLU A 335 -23.07 -139.28 -84.24
CA GLU A 335 -24.48 -139.48 -84.61
C GLU A 335 -24.68 -139.54 -86.13
N LYS A 336 -24.04 -138.61 -86.86
CA LYS A 336 -24.02 -138.58 -88.33
C LYS A 336 -23.37 -139.83 -88.95
N HIS A 337 -22.38 -140.41 -88.29
CA HIS A 337 -21.77 -141.68 -88.72
C HIS A 337 -22.71 -142.88 -88.49
N GLN A 338 -23.46 -142.91 -87.40
CA GLN A 338 -24.42 -143.96 -87.11
C GLN A 338 -25.64 -143.91 -88.05
N ILE A 339 -26.25 -142.74 -88.25
CA ILE A 339 -27.37 -142.56 -89.21
C ILE A 339 -26.99 -143.03 -90.62
N LYS A 340 -25.75 -142.75 -91.06
CA LYS A 340 -25.24 -143.16 -92.38
C LYS A 340 -25.06 -144.69 -92.51
N LYS A 341 -24.90 -145.40 -91.41
CA LYS A 341 -24.79 -146.87 -91.34
C LYS A 341 -26.16 -147.53 -91.41
N ASP A 342 -27.14 -146.98 -90.71
CA ASP A 342 -28.51 -147.52 -90.67
C ASP A 342 -29.26 -147.32 -92.00
N LEU A 343 -28.97 -146.24 -92.73
CA LEU A 343 -29.49 -146.00 -94.08
C LEU A 343 -29.10 -147.13 -95.05
N ALA A 344 -27.82 -147.54 -95.05
CA ALA A 344 -27.30 -148.61 -95.92
C ALA A 344 -27.91 -149.98 -95.56
N SER A 345 -28.24 -150.21 -94.29
CA SER A 345 -28.99 -151.41 -93.88
C SER A 345 -30.39 -151.43 -94.49
N LYS A 346 -31.11 -150.31 -94.48
CA LYS A 346 -32.48 -150.23 -95.01
C LYS A 346 -32.57 -150.40 -96.53
N GLU A 347 -31.59 -149.93 -97.30
CA GLU A 347 -31.58 -150.12 -98.76
C GLU A 347 -31.45 -151.60 -99.16
N SER A 348 -30.72 -152.41 -98.39
CA SER A 348 -30.63 -153.87 -98.63
C SER A 348 -31.96 -154.60 -98.37
N GLU A 349 -32.69 -154.20 -97.33
CA GLU A 349 -33.97 -154.79 -96.93
C GLU A 349 -35.08 -154.52 -97.96
N VAL A 350 -35.05 -153.36 -98.63
CA VAL A 350 -35.99 -152.97 -99.67
C VAL A 350 -35.84 -153.80 -100.96
N LYS A 351 -34.62 -154.25 -101.31
CA LYS A 351 -34.43 -155.16 -102.46
C LYS A 351 -35.12 -156.51 -102.24
N LEU A 352 -34.93 -157.12 -101.08
CA LEU A 352 -35.49 -158.44 -100.73
C LEU A 352 -37.03 -158.48 -100.65
N ARG A 353 -37.71 -157.34 -100.52
CA ARG A 353 -39.19 -157.30 -100.60
C ARG A 353 -39.72 -157.40 -102.02
N LYS A 354 -39.07 -156.76 -103.01
CA LYS A 354 -39.57 -156.71 -104.39
C LYS A 354 -39.54 -158.06 -105.11
N GLU A 355 -38.71 -158.99 -104.68
CA GLU A 355 -38.65 -160.36 -105.21
C GLU A 355 -39.72 -161.29 -104.61
N ARG A 356 -40.38 -160.91 -103.51
CA ARG A 356 -41.49 -161.69 -102.91
C ARG A 356 -42.87 -161.34 -103.50
N GLU A 357 -43.08 -160.09 -103.92
CA GLU A 357 -44.37 -159.63 -104.45
C GLU A 357 -44.72 -160.17 -105.85
N SER A 358 -43.73 -160.69 -106.60
CA SER A 358 -43.92 -161.31 -107.92
C SER A 358 -44.52 -162.71 -107.82
N LEU A 359 -44.08 -163.53 -106.86
CA LEU A 359 -44.55 -164.90 -106.64
C LEU A 359 -46.01 -164.93 -106.15
N THR A 360 -46.36 -164.11 -105.16
CA THR A 360 -47.68 -164.12 -104.50
C THR A 360 -48.85 -163.70 -105.39
N LYS A 361 -48.60 -163.20 -106.62
CA LYS A 361 -49.66 -162.92 -107.60
C LYS A 361 -50.07 -164.13 -108.44
N SER A 362 -49.25 -165.19 -108.50
CA SER A 362 -49.55 -166.36 -109.33
C SER A 362 -50.54 -167.35 -108.69
N GLU A 363 -50.59 -167.43 -107.36
CA GLU A 363 -51.33 -168.48 -106.64
C GLU A 363 -52.83 -168.15 -106.45
N ILE A 364 -53.22 -166.87 -106.59
CA ILE A 364 -54.58 -166.38 -106.29
C ILE A 364 -55.59 -166.71 -107.42
N GLU A 365 -55.13 -166.98 -108.65
CA GLU A 365 -56.00 -167.26 -109.81
C GLU A 365 -56.44 -168.74 -109.95
N GLU A 366 -55.87 -169.66 -109.16
CA GLU A 366 -56.31 -171.07 -109.13
C GLU A 366 -57.40 -171.32 -108.08
N LEU A 367 -57.19 -170.87 -106.84
CA LEU A 367 -58.08 -171.20 -105.70
C LEU A 367 -59.54 -170.75 -105.89
N ARG A 368 -59.80 -169.71 -106.69
CA ARG A 368 -61.16 -169.23 -107.00
C ARG A 368 -62.01 -170.16 -107.88
N ARG A 369 -61.45 -171.26 -108.41
CA ARG A 369 -62.22 -172.27 -109.17
C ARG A 369 -62.76 -173.43 -108.31
N GLY A 370 -62.25 -173.66 -107.11
CA GLY A 370 -62.61 -174.82 -106.28
C GLY A 370 -63.89 -174.68 -105.45
N LEU A 371 -64.09 -173.53 -104.81
CA LEU A 371 -65.06 -173.34 -103.71
C LEU A 371 -66.54 -173.21 -104.16
N LYS A 372 -67.00 -174.03 -105.11
CA LYS A 372 -68.34 -173.89 -105.74
C LYS A 372 -69.13 -175.20 -105.84
N LEU A 373 -68.81 -176.19 -105.01
CA LEU A 373 -69.23 -177.58 -105.22
C LEU A 373 -69.46 -178.42 -103.94
N GLU A 374 -69.31 -177.85 -102.73
CA GLU A 374 -69.12 -178.66 -101.50
C GLU A 374 -70.15 -178.43 -100.37
N GLU A 375 -71.06 -177.45 -100.48
CA GLU A 375 -72.03 -177.11 -99.42
C GLU A 375 -73.38 -177.86 -99.50
N GLU A 376 -73.57 -178.78 -100.45
CA GLU A 376 -74.89 -179.40 -100.72
C GLU A 376 -75.17 -180.70 -99.91
N LYS A 377 -74.23 -181.16 -99.06
CA LYS A 377 -74.39 -182.39 -98.25
C LYS A 377 -73.69 -182.34 -96.88
N ASN A 378 -74.45 -182.04 -95.83
CA ASN A 378 -74.79 -183.04 -94.79
C ASN A 378 -75.68 -182.44 -93.69
N VAL A 379 -76.80 -183.10 -93.45
CA VAL A 379 -77.69 -182.96 -92.29
C VAL A 379 -77.75 -184.35 -91.62
N ASP A 380 -78.13 -184.41 -90.34
CA ASP A 380 -78.40 -185.64 -89.57
C ASP A 380 -77.25 -186.63 -89.33
N LEU A 381 -76.61 -186.53 -88.14
CA LEU A 381 -76.88 -187.41 -86.99
C LEU A 381 -75.84 -187.24 -85.87
N GLY A 382 -76.28 -187.13 -84.61
CA GLY A 382 -75.36 -187.00 -83.47
C GLY A 382 -75.97 -186.94 -82.06
N GLN A 383 -77.28 -186.72 -81.91
CA GLN A 383 -77.94 -186.67 -80.59
C GLN A 383 -78.60 -188.01 -80.23
N SER A 384 -77.80 -188.98 -79.76
CA SER A 384 -78.33 -190.24 -79.18
C SER A 384 -77.28 -190.99 -78.32
N LEU A 385 -76.63 -190.34 -77.35
CA LEU A 385 -75.83 -191.06 -76.34
C LEU A 385 -75.70 -190.39 -74.94
N ASP A 386 -76.54 -189.42 -74.58
CA ASP A 386 -76.53 -188.81 -73.24
C ASP A 386 -77.36 -189.58 -72.19
N ASP A 387 -78.36 -190.36 -72.62
CA ASP A 387 -79.46 -190.83 -71.76
C ASP A 387 -79.10 -191.86 -70.66
N LEU A 388 -77.87 -192.41 -70.62
CA LEU A 388 -77.56 -193.58 -69.78
C LEU A 388 -76.32 -193.48 -68.87
N LYS A 389 -75.99 -192.28 -68.38
CA LYS A 389 -75.18 -192.12 -67.15
C LYS A 389 -75.87 -191.41 -65.99
N GLN A 390 -77.17 -191.18 -66.08
CA GLN A 390 -78.04 -190.74 -64.97
C GLN A 390 -78.73 -191.93 -64.25
N PHE A 391 -78.03 -193.06 -64.05
CA PHE A 391 -78.60 -194.23 -63.35
C PHE A 391 -77.75 -194.72 -62.16
N THR A 392 -76.45 -194.43 -62.10
CA THR A 392 -75.54 -194.99 -61.07
C THR A 392 -74.88 -193.91 -60.22
N ASN A 393 -75.71 -193.06 -59.60
CA ASN A 393 -75.30 -192.29 -58.43
C ASN A 393 -76.35 -192.31 -57.28
N GLU A 394 -77.40 -193.13 -57.39
CA GLU A 394 -78.41 -193.36 -56.35
C GLU A 394 -78.59 -194.86 -56.06
N LYS A 395 -77.69 -195.44 -55.24
CA LYS A 395 -77.97 -196.48 -54.20
C LYS A 395 -76.72 -197.08 -53.52
N LEU A 396 -75.56 -196.40 -53.59
CA LEU A 396 -74.31 -196.88 -52.97
C LEU A 396 -73.34 -195.73 -52.64
N SER A 397 -73.82 -194.53 -52.29
CA SER A 397 -74.06 -194.25 -50.86
C SER A 397 -75.22 -195.06 -50.25
N GLU A 398 -74.87 -196.02 -49.39
CA GLU A 398 -75.62 -196.35 -48.15
C GLU A 398 -74.99 -197.49 -47.30
N SER A 399 -74.01 -198.26 -47.82
CA SER A 399 -73.58 -199.51 -47.14
C SER A 399 -72.07 -199.82 -47.07
N GLU A 400 -71.19 -198.94 -47.53
CA GLU A 400 -69.79 -198.90 -47.08
C GLU A 400 -69.60 -197.63 -46.22
N ALA A 401 -70.03 -197.60 -44.95
CA ALA A 401 -70.13 -198.74 -44.02
C ALA A 401 -71.53 -199.07 -43.46
N SER A 402 -72.02 -200.28 -43.77
CA SER A 402 -72.67 -201.17 -42.80
C SER A 402 -71.74 -202.31 -42.35
N LEU A 403 -70.58 -202.52 -42.98
CA LEU A 403 -69.50 -203.35 -42.41
C LEU A 403 -68.74 -202.66 -41.25
N GLN A 404 -69.33 -201.63 -40.62
CA GLN A 404 -69.06 -201.26 -39.22
C GLN A 404 -70.24 -201.52 -38.26
N GLU A 405 -71.40 -201.98 -38.73
CA GLU A 405 -72.48 -202.50 -37.87
C GLU A 405 -71.97 -203.65 -36.99
N SER A 406 -70.98 -204.43 -37.48
CA SER A 406 -70.28 -205.46 -36.71
C SER A 406 -69.16 -204.94 -35.77
N GLN A 407 -68.73 -203.68 -35.88
CA GLN A 407 -67.84 -203.04 -34.90
C GLN A 407 -68.59 -202.29 -33.78
N GLN A 408 -69.91 -202.19 -33.87
CA GLN A 408 -70.75 -201.82 -32.73
C GLN A 408 -70.73 -202.87 -31.61
N LYS A 409 -70.07 -204.03 -31.80
CA LYS A 409 -69.65 -204.98 -30.76
C LYS A 409 -68.46 -204.53 -29.89
N ALA A 410 -68.16 -203.23 -29.86
CA ALA A 410 -67.46 -202.56 -28.76
C ALA A 410 -68.42 -201.84 -27.78
N LEU A 411 -69.74 -202.06 -27.92
CA LEU A 411 -70.73 -201.75 -26.89
C LEU A 411 -70.34 -202.36 -25.53
N GLU A 412 -70.63 -201.62 -24.47
CA GLU A 412 -71.11 -202.13 -23.18
C GLU A 412 -70.13 -202.91 -22.27
N VAL A 413 -68.95 -203.34 -22.75
CA VAL A 413 -67.88 -203.88 -21.88
C VAL A 413 -67.14 -202.78 -21.11
N ARG A 414 -67.31 -201.50 -21.49
CA ARG A 414 -66.90 -200.33 -20.68
C ARG A 414 -67.97 -199.23 -20.56
N LYS A 415 -69.24 -199.67 -20.50
CA LYS A 415 -70.16 -199.10 -19.51
C LYS A 415 -69.57 -199.29 -18.10
N GLU A 416 -70.11 -198.58 -17.12
CA GLU A 416 -70.04 -198.98 -15.70
C GLU A 416 -68.63 -199.11 -15.07
N ALA A 417 -67.62 -198.48 -15.69
CA ALA A 417 -66.95 -197.43 -14.92
C ALA A 417 -68.03 -196.37 -14.61
N VAL A 418 -68.43 -196.16 -13.36
CA VAL A 418 -67.66 -195.35 -12.40
C VAL A 418 -67.19 -194.08 -13.12
N ALA A 419 -68.07 -193.21 -13.64
CA ALA A 419 -69.40 -192.78 -13.17
C ALA A 419 -69.37 -192.05 -11.82
N THR A 420 -70.20 -191.01 -11.73
CA THR A 420 -70.72 -190.44 -10.48
C THR A 420 -69.67 -190.10 -9.41
N SER A 421 -68.55 -189.52 -9.84
CA SER A 421 -67.62 -188.80 -8.98
C SER A 421 -67.22 -187.50 -9.68
N ARG A 422 -67.59 -186.35 -9.09
CA ARG A 422 -66.62 -185.54 -8.33
C ARG A 422 -65.40 -185.23 -9.20
N SER A 423 -65.44 -184.24 -10.10
CA SER A 423 -66.20 -182.99 -10.02
C SER A 423 -66.35 -182.38 -11.42
N ASN A 424 -67.47 -181.76 -11.84
CA ASN A 424 -68.62 -181.24 -11.08
C ASN A 424 -68.24 -180.43 -9.83
N ALA A 425 -67.13 -179.71 -9.97
CA ALA A 425 -67.10 -178.30 -9.68
C ALA A 425 -67.94 -177.71 -10.83
N ILE A 426 -69.20 -177.30 -10.64
CA ILE A 426 -69.62 -176.41 -9.54
C ILE A 426 -68.51 -175.36 -9.41
N ALA A 427 -68.30 -174.54 -10.44
CA ALA A 427 -69.23 -173.51 -10.89
C ALA A 427 -69.37 -172.43 -9.79
N THR A 428 -70.05 -171.30 -9.94
CA THR A 428 -71.31 -171.05 -10.66
C THR A 428 -71.08 -169.70 -11.36
N VAL A 429 -71.33 -169.57 -12.67
CA VAL A 429 -72.66 -169.18 -13.16
C VAL A 429 -73.31 -168.22 -12.15
N GLU A 430 -73.07 -166.91 -12.28
CA GLU A 430 -74.01 -165.83 -11.96
C GLU A 430 -73.40 -164.41 -12.11
N LYS A 431 -73.12 -164.01 -13.36
CA LYS A 431 -73.54 -162.73 -14.00
C LYS A 431 -72.77 -162.52 -15.32
N LYS A 432 -73.47 -162.51 -16.47
CA LYS A 432 -73.86 -161.31 -17.25
C LYS A 432 -72.65 -160.48 -17.75
N TYR A 433 -72.35 -160.30 -19.04
CA TYR A 433 -72.86 -160.77 -20.35
C TYR A 433 -71.74 -160.53 -21.40
N GLU A 434 -71.53 -161.30 -22.48
CA GLU A 434 -72.08 -162.62 -22.86
C GLU A 434 -71.14 -163.45 -23.77
N VAL A 435 -70.82 -162.97 -24.99
CA VAL A 435 -70.60 -163.83 -26.19
C VAL A 435 -69.87 -163.02 -27.32
N LYS A 436 -69.38 -163.51 -28.50
CA LYS A 436 -69.68 -164.72 -29.31
C LYS A 436 -68.45 -165.37 -30.01
N THR A 437 -68.79 -166.30 -30.92
CA THR A 437 -68.04 -167.20 -31.80
C THR A 437 -67.33 -166.55 -33.01
N GLY A 438 -66.21 -167.06 -33.57
CA GLY A 438 -65.20 -167.99 -33.03
C GLY A 438 -65.06 -169.39 -33.70
N LYS A 439 -63.83 -169.70 -34.17
CA LYS A 439 -63.18 -171.05 -34.35
C LYS A 439 -63.74 -171.96 -35.48
N LYS A 440 -63.04 -173.01 -36.00
CA LYS A 440 -61.74 -173.69 -35.65
C LYS A 440 -61.12 -174.45 -36.85
N LEU A 441 -60.00 -175.16 -36.62
CA LEU A 441 -59.18 -176.00 -37.54
C LEU A 441 -58.34 -175.18 -38.56
N SER A 442 -57.08 -175.52 -38.85
CA SER A 442 -56.17 -176.60 -38.39
C SER A 442 -54.75 -176.02 -38.21
N GLU A 443 -53.93 -176.27 -37.19
CA GLU A 443 -53.83 -177.33 -36.17
C GLU A 443 -53.47 -178.73 -36.73
N THR A 444 -52.24 -179.28 -36.69
CA THR A 444 -50.90 -178.83 -36.19
C THR A 444 -49.75 -179.71 -36.76
N GLU A 445 -48.81 -179.20 -37.57
CA GLU A 445 -47.57 -179.93 -37.93
C GLU A 445 -46.33 -179.01 -38.00
N SER A 446 -45.20 -179.46 -37.43
CA SER A 446 -43.84 -178.95 -37.67
C SER A 446 -43.44 -177.53 -37.23
N ARG A 447 -44.01 -177.02 -36.13
CA ARG A 447 -43.19 -176.29 -35.13
C ARG A 447 -43.04 -177.16 -33.89
N LEU A 448 -42.19 -178.19 -33.95
CA LEU A 448 -41.81 -179.03 -32.79
C LEU A 448 -40.55 -179.92 -32.98
N LEU A 449 -39.77 -179.71 -34.06
CA LEU A 449 -38.37 -179.36 -33.85
C LEU A 449 -38.36 -177.83 -33.75
N ALA A 450 -38.34 -177.19 -32.57
CA ALA A 450 -37.68 -177.55 -31.31
C ALA A 450 -36.17 -177.75 -31.52
N MET A 451 -35.28 -177.10 -30.79
CA MET A 451 -35.40 -176.16 -29.65
C MET A 451 -34.06 -175.38 -29.62
N SER A 452 -33.88 -174.23 -28.95
CA SER A 452 -34.75 -173.42 -28.09
C SER A 452 -34.36 -171.93 -28.34
N ALA A 453 -34.92 -170.91 -27.68
CA ALA A 453 -34.44 -170.39 -26.39
C ALA A 453 -32.98 -170.82 -26.05
N GLU A 454 -32.09 -169.94 -25.62
CA GLU A 454 -32.16 -169.17 -24.38
C GLU A 454 -31.25 -167.92 -24.55
N LEU A 455 -31.64 -166.75 -24.00
CA LEU A 455 -31.01 -166.08 -22.83
C LEU A 455 -29.55 -165.65 -23.04
N ALA A 456 -29.09 -164.46 -22.63
CA ALA A 456 -29.71 -163.28 -22.00
C ALA A 456 -28.87 -162.03 -22.38
N LYS A 457 -29.39 -160.79 -22.51
CA LYS A 457 -30.00 -159.92 -21.48
C LYS A 457 -29.08 -159.49 -20.31
N ALA A 458 -27.95 -158.89 -20.64
CA ALA A 458 -27.41 -157.60 -20.14
C ALA A 458 -27.54 -157.14 -18.65
N ARG A 459 -26.39 -156.74 -18.08
CA ARG A 459 -26.05 -155.39 -17.51
C ARG A 459 -25.70 -155.15 -16.01
N GLU A 460 -24.73 -154.24 -15.86
CA GLU A 460 -23.83 -153.87 -14.73
C GLU A 460 -23.69 -152.29 -14.68
N GLU A 461 -22.91 -151.53 -13.86
CA GLU A 461 -22.05 -151.60 -12.63
C GLU A 461 -21.81 -150.13 -12.13
N ILE A 462 -21.64 -149.81 -10.82
CA ILE A 462 -21.25 -148.45 -10.34
C ILE A 462 -20.29 -148.40 -9.07
N PHE A 463 -19.02 -148.00 -9.30
CA PHE A 463 -18.10 -147.04 -8.59
C PHE A 463 -17.37 -147.26 -7.21
N SER A 464 -16.01 -147.29 -7.30
CA SER A 464 -14.93 -146.53 -6.56
C SER A 464 -14.58 -146.59 -5.04
N SER A 465 -13.51 -147.36 -4.70
CA SER A 465 -12.38 -147.13 -3.72
C SER A 465 -12.65 -146.90 -2.20
N SER A 466 -11.70 -146.76 -1.24
CA SER A 466 -10.19 -146.65 -1.23
C SER A 466 -9.53 -147.07 0.12
N ASP A 467 -8.17 -147.10 0.14
CA ASP A 467 -7.21 -147.09 1.28
C ASP A 467 -7.05 -148.30 2.24
N GLN A 468 -5.95 -148.30 3.00
CA GLN A 468 -5.13 -149.43 3.50
C GLN A 468 -5.74 -150.60 4.31
N THR A 469 -5.02 -151.73 4.21
CA THR A 469 -4.89 -152.92 5.11
C THR A 469 -5.91 -154.07 5.08
N GLU A 470 -5.34 -155.29 5.20
CA GLU A 470 -5.89 -156.64 5.36
C GLU A 470 -6.81 -157.26 4.27
N LEU A 471 -6.20 -158.18 3.49
CA LEU A 471 -6.58 -159.59 3.25
C LEU A 471 -8.07 -160.00 3.00
N PRO A 472 -8.34 -161.02 2.14
CA PRO A 472 -7.48 -161.59 1.07
C PRO A 472 -8.19 -161.99 -0.24
N SER A 473 -7.35 -162.43 -1.19
CA SER A 473 -7.58 -163.53 -2.16
C SER A 473 -7.85 -163.22 -3.65
N HIS A 474 -7.29 -164.15 -4.43
CA HIS A 474 -7.05 -164.30 -5.88
C HIS A 474 -8.22 -164.03 -6.85
N GLY A 475 -7.99 -163.85 -8.16
CA GLY A 475 -6.72 -163.79 -8.92
C GLY A 475 -6.68 -164.69 -10.18
N ALA A 476 -5.86 -164.30 -11.18
CA ALA A 476 -5.68 -164.95 -12.50
C ALA A 476 -6.95 -165.00 -13.39
N GLY A 477 -6.90 -165.16 -14.71
CA GLY A 477 -5.80 -165.32 -15.69
C GLY A 477 -6.40 -166.02 -16.92
N SER A 478 -6.31 -165.45 -18.14
CA SER A 478 -5.15 -165.48 -19.06
C SER A 478 -5.26 -166.60 -20.10
N ASN A 479 -5.02 -166.25 -21.37
CA ASN A 479 -4.87 -167.15 -22.53
C ASN A 479 -6.17 -167.86 -23.00
N GLY A 480 -6.35 -168.23 -24.27
CA GLY A 480 -5.55 -167.96 -25.47
C GLY A 480 -5.03 -169.22 -26.17
N ILE A 481 -5.05 -169.19 -27.51
CA ILE A 481 -4.18 -169.86 -28.50
C ILE A 481 -4.09 -168.89 -29.67
#